data_AF-A0A3M2VS32-F1
#
_entry.id   AF-A0A3M2VS32-F1
#
_cell.length_a   1.000
_cell.length_b   1.000
_cell.length_c   1.000
_cell.angle_alpha   90.00
_cell.angle_beta   90.00
_cell.angle_gamma   90.00
#
_symmetry.space_group_name_H-M   'P 1'
#
loop_
_entity.id
_entity.type
_entity.pdbx_description
1 polymer ?
#
loop_
_entity_poly.entity_id
_entity_poly.type
_entity_poly.pdbx_seq_one_letter_code
_entity_poly.pdbx_strand_id
1 'polypeptide(L)'
;MDYPKSVPSVGLVSGKFVDENPATGTPGSLIPAKWGNSVTQEILNVIQGAGLVPDEADVTQLHRAILGLAASDYKKAVRCATTVSIGLSGLQTIDDVTLVAGDRVLVKNQDTPAQNWIYLAAAGAWTRAQDANESTECTPGHMVPVQAGTKNAGTVWQLVNTVFPVLGTTALAFERLLGRSGVAAGDYTRVKVNKFGQVEEGSNPTTLSGNGILDAYTKAEADQRDIQRPLRDSITHVGLANNQAGAPYMRRESDGGVVYLQPNLGFTSVQQGSGAGQQANLVKIGWSPTGLKATVDDTDLGNFWYANNFKPDSKADWGSTLAAYRIADAYTKIESDTRDLQRPLADSITVVGFAANDVTRPYMRRASDGQLYHLQPQLGYMPIEQGGGPGMTTSKIRLGYNSAGSLRLQVDNLDFGDLISDQNLMVKLVGVGVGGTGSYAFARVINIQGAINQGGLVSGENLIYSSTSSSDGGTNNSDLIGIGTWRAHGAFSNSERTLFQRIG
;
A
#
# COMPACT_ATOMS: atom_id res chain seq x y z
N MET A 1 112.80 17.37 48.13
CA MET A 1 114.12 18.00 48.22
C MET A 1 114.03 19.29 49.03
N ASP A 2 114.65 19.31 50.21
CA ASP A 2 114.97 20.48 51.04
C ASP A 2 116.50 20.57 51.19
N TYR A 3 117.05 21.62 51.81
CA TYR A 3 118.47 21.71 52.14
C TYR A 3 118.95 20.48 52.95
N PRO A 4 120.16 19.94 52.68
CA PRO A 4 120.59 18.64 53.19
C PRO A 4 121.00 18.69 54.68
N LYS A 5 120.03 18.55 55.58
CA LYS A 5 120.21 18.63 57.04
C LYS A 5 120.55 17.27 57.66
N SER A 6 120.30 16.16 56.96
CA SER A 6 120.49 14.80 57.49
C SER A 6 121.91 14.25 57.32
N VAL A 7 122.75 14.87 56.49
CA VAL A 7 124.14 14.43 56.27
C VAL A 7 125.07 15.07 57.32
N PRO A 8 125.81 14.30 58.13
CA PRO A 8 126.76 14.87 59.09
C PRO A 8 127.90 15.61 58.38
N SER A 9 128.38 16.71 58.97
CA SER A 9 129.61 17.42 58.56
C SER A 9 129.59 18.08 57.17
N VAL A 10 128.43 18.36 56.57
CA VAL A 10 128.33 19.11 55.30
C VAL A 10 128.50 20.63 55.42
N GLY A 11 128.89 21.13 56.60
CA GLY A 11 129.18 22.54 56.82
C GLY A 11 127.99 23.45 56.52
N LEU A 12 126.78 23.10 56.99
CA LEU A 12 125.60 23.97 56.91
C LEU A 12 125.43 24.77 58.21
N VAL A 13 124.98 26.02 58.08
CA VAL A 13 124.58 26.85 59.22
C VAL A 13 123.14 27.28 59.01
N SER A 14 122.29 27.08 60.03
CA SER A 14 120.84 27.34 59.97
C SER A 14 120.14 26.69 58.77
N GLY A 15 120.66 25.55 58.31
CA GLY A 15 120.11 24.79 57.18
C GLY A 15 120.41 25.38 55.80
N LYS A 16 121.45 26.20 55.64
CA LYS A 16 121.93 26.70 54.33
C LYS A 16 123.41 26.44 54.14
N PHE A 17 123.86 26.40 52.88
CA PHE A 17 125.27 26.28 52.55
C PHE A 17 126.02 27.55 53.00
N VAL A 18 127.22 27.39 53.57
CA VAL A 18 128.10 28.47 54.01
C VAL A 18 129.52 28.28 53.50
N ASP A 19 130.22 29.36 53.22
CA ASP A 19 131.63 29.29 52.81
C ASP A 19 132.52 29.08 54.04
N GLU A 20 133.72 28.54 53.84
CA GLU A 20 134.69 28.29 54.91
C GLU A 20 135.06 29.61 55.61
N ASN A 21 135.19 29.56 56.94
CA ASN A 21 135.74 30.67 57.72
C ASN A 21 137.03 30.23 58.44
N PRO A 22 138.21 30.53 57.85
CA PRO A 22 139.50 30.15 58.43
C PRO A 22 139.79 30.82 59.78
N ALA A 23 139.18 31.97 60.08
CA ALA A 23 139.44 32.72 61.32
C ALA A 23 138.72 32.14 62.55
N THR A 24 137.61 31.43 62.34
CA THR A 24 136.81 30.79 63.41
C THR A 24 136.92 29.27 63.41
N GLY A 25 137.76 28.70 62.53
CA GLY A 25 137.95 27.26 62.39
C GLY A 25 136.68 26.50 61.95
N THR A 26 135.73 27.19 61.31
CA THR A 26 134.44 26.61 60.93
C THR A 26 134.53 26.02 59.51
N PRO A 27 134.35 24.70 59.34
CA PRO A 27 134.41 24.07 58.03
C PRO A 27 133.30 24.60 57.11
N GLY A 28 133.65 24.97 55.88
CA GLY A 28 132.71 25.39 54.85
C GLY A 28 131.95 24.21 54.23
N SER A 29 130.89 24.53 53.50
CA SER A 29 130.16 23.59 52.66
C SER A 29 131.02 23.06 51.51
N LEU A 30 130.71 21.84 51.04
CA LEU A 30 131.43 21.18 49.94
C LEU A 30 131.31 21.89 48.58
N ILE A 31 130.35 22.80 48.44
CA ILE A 31 130.09 23.60 47.24
C ILE A 31 129.99 25.09 47.62
N PRO A 32 130.28 26.04 46.71
CA PRO A 32 130.17 27.47 47.00
C PRO A 32 128.78 27.84 47.51
N ALA A 33 128.71 28.53 48.65
CA ALA A 33 127.47 28.80 49.36
C ALA A 33 126.44 29.53 48.49
N LYS A 34 126.89 30.53 47.73
CA LYS A 34 126.03 31.31 46.83
C LYS A 34 125.36 30.44 45.77
N TRP A 35 126.13 29.53 45.15
CA TRP A 35 125.61 28.67 44.09
C TRP A 35 124.66 27.60 44.65
N GLY A 36 125.07 26.89 45.71
CA GLY A 36 124.25 25.86 46.35
C GLY A 36 122.92 26.40 46.87
N ASN A 37 122.94 27.57 47.53
CA ASN A 37 121.72 28.20 48.02
C ASN A 37 120.80 28.67 46.87
N SER A 38 121.35 29.18 45.77
CA SER A 38 120.54 29.68 44.64
C SER A 38 119.79 28.53 43.94
N VAL A 39 120.51 27.44 43.62
CA VAL A 39 119.91 26.28 42.94
C VAL A 39 118.88 25.57 43.83
N THR A 40 119.22 25.34 45.12
CA THR A 40 118.28 24.70 46.06
C THR A 40 117.05 25.57 46.27
N GLN A 41 117.19 26.89 46.37
CA GLN A 41 116.05 27.79 46.52
C GLN A 41 115.16 27.81 45.28
N GLU A 42 115.71 27.75 44.07
CA GLU A 42 114.92 27.70 42.84
C GLU A 42 114.08 26.42 42.75
N ILE A 43 114.69 25.28 43.10
CA ILE A 43 113.98 23.99 43.18
C ILE A 43 112.91 24.03 44.28
N LEU A 44 113.22 24.60 45.45
CA LEU A 44 112.28 24.75 46.55
C LEU A 44 111.08 25.62 46.15
N ASN A 45 111.32 26.72 45.43
CA ASN A 45 110.27 27.62 44.94
C ASN A 45 109.32 26.89 43.97
N VAL A 46 109.83 26.01 43.11
CA VAL A 46 108.99 25.19 42.22
C VAL A 46 108.15 24.19 43.03
N ILE A 47 108.75 23.50 44.00
CA ILE A 47 108.07 22.52 44.87
C ILE A 47 106.96 23.20 45.69
N GLN A 48 107.27 24.34 46.31
CA GLN A 48 106.32 25.12 47.09
C GLN A 48 105.26 25.78 46.21
N GLY A 49 105.64 26.26 45.03
CA GLY A 49 104.73 26.81 44.03
C GLY A 49 103.70 25.79 43.54
N ALA A 50 104.06 24.51 43.54
CA ALA A 50 103.14 23.40 43.29
C ALA A 50 102.33 22.95 44.52
N GLY A 51 102.45 23.64 45.66
CA GLY A 51 101.74 23.33 46.90
C GLY A 51 102.27 22.11 47.67
N LEU A 52 103.46 21.61 47.33
CA LEU A 52 104.10 20.49 48.04
C LEU A 52 104.95 20.99 49.22
N VAL A 53 104.97 20.23 50.32
CA VAL A 53 105.84 20.50 51.47
C VAL A 53 107.22 19.88 51.20
N PRO A 54 108.31 20.68 51.16
CA PRO A 54 109.65 20.16 50.92
C PRO A 54 110.08 19.11 51.95
N ASP A 55 110.60 17.98 51.47
CA ASP A 55 111.13 16.89 52.28
C ASP A 55 112.47 16.43 51.70
N GLU A 56 113.52 16.42 52.51
CA GLU A 56 114.86 15.98 52.13
C GLU A 56 114.90 14.50 51.71
N ALA A 57 114.03 13.66 52.28
CA ALA A 57 113.98 12.23 51.98
C ALA A 57 113.30 11.89 50.64
N ASP A 58 112.52 12.82 50.07
CA ASP A 58 111.80 12.62 48.81
C ASP A 58 112.52 13.30 47.63
N VAL A 59 113.17 12.46 46.82
CA VAL A 59 113.89 12.86 45.59
C VAL A 59 112.97 13.01 44.36
N THR A 60 111.67 12.75 44.50
CA THR A 60 110.69 12.84 43.40
C THR A 60 109.90 14.16 43.39
N GLN A 61 110.03 14.99 44.43
CA GLN A 61 109.19 16.17 44.62
C GLN A 61 109.28 17.21 43.50
N LEU A 62 110.47 17.46 42.93
CA LEU A 62 110.61 18.39 41.81
C LEU A 62 109.83 17.90 40.59
N HIS A 63 109.92 16.60 40.29
CA HIS A 63 109.18 15.99 39.19
C HIS A 63 107.67 16.06 39.43
N ARG A 64 107.21 15.73 40.65
CA ARG A 64 105.80 15.84 41.05
C ARG A 64 105.28 17.29 41.00
N ALA A 65 106.12 18.26 41.39
CA ALA A 65 105.80 19.67 41.30
C ALA A 65 105.62 20.12 39.86
N ILE A 66 106.52 19.72 38.97
CA ILE A 66 106.42 20.00 37.53
C ILE A 66 105.18 19.33 36.93
N LEU A 67 104.88 18.07 37.27
CA LEU A 67 103.68 17.38 36.81
C LEU A 67 102.41 18.05 37.32
N GLY A 68 102.36 18.48 38.59
CA GLY A 68 101.20 19.17 39.17
C GLY A 68 100.99 20.56 38.58
N LEU A 69 102.06 21.31 38.34
CA LEU A 69 102.00 22.62 37.68
C LEU A 69 101.64 22.50 36.19
N ALA A 70 102.00 21.38 35.54
CA ALA A 70 101.64 21.07 34.17
C ALA A 70 100.26 20.38 34.03
N ALA A 71 99.64 19.96 35.14
CA ALA A 71 98.33 19.32 35.17
C ALA A 71 97.23 20.36 34.99
N SER A 72 97.01 20.75 33.73
CA SER A 72 95.79 21.43 33.32
C SER A 72 94.93 20.46 32.53
N ASP A 73 93.66 20.36 32.90
CA ASP A 73 92.68 19.66 32.06
C ASP A 73 92.45 20.41 30.74
N TYR A 74 92.91 21.65 30.60
CA TYR A 74 92.94 22.37 29.34
C TYR A 74 94.25 22.15 28.60
N LYS A 75 94.15 21.66 27.36
CA LYS A 75 95.26 21.70 26.41
C LYS A 75 95.44 23.12 25.88
N LYS A 76 96.68 23.41 25.42
CA LYS A 76 96.96 24.63 24.66
C LYS A 76 95.97 24.74 23.49
N ALA A 77 95.42 25.93 23.32
CA ALA A 77 94.44 26.20 22.28
C ALA A 77 94.96 25.81 20.89
N VAL A 78 94.05 25.33 20.06
CA VAL A 78 94.33 24.98 18.67
C VAL A 78 93.87 26.11 17.75
N ARG A 79 94.54 26.25 16.61
CA ARG A 79 94.19 27.24 15.60
C ARG A 79 92.80 26.97 15.03
N CYS A 80 92.54 25.72 14.63
CA CYS A 80 91.23 25.28 14.13
C CYS A 80 90.97 23.83 14.53
N ALA A 81 89.74 23.36 14.29
CA ALA A 81 89.37 21.96 14.45
C ALA A 81 88.82 21.41 13.13
N THR A 82 89.06 20.13 12.86
CA THR A 82 88.53 19.47 11.66
C THR A 82 87.01 19.48 11.65
N THR A 83 86.42 19.50 10.46
CA THR A 83 84.96 19.34 10.24
C THR A 83 84.62 18.03 9.52
N VAL A 84 85.62 17.40 8.91
CA VAL A 84 85.58 16.16 8.15
C VAL A 84 86.92 15.42 8.33
N SER A 85 87.02 14.20 7.82
CA SER A 85 88.28 13.46 7.74
C SER A 85 89.26 14.19 6.78
N ILE A 86 90.53 14.26 7.16
CA ILE A 86 91.58 14.94 6.40
C ILE A 86 92.79 14.02 6.20
N GLY A 87 93.66 14.36 5.24
CA GLY A 87 95.01 13.81 5.25
C GLY A 87 95.85 14.47 6.35
N LEU A 88 96.69 13.73 7.06
CA LEU A 88 97.60 14.28 8.08
C LEU A 88 98.94 14.71 7.46
N SER A 89 98.87 15.48 6.38
CA SER A 89 100.04 16.00 5.66
C SER A 89 99.69 17.23 4.84
N GLY A 90 100.67 18.09 4.56
CA GLY A 90 100.49 19.28 3.72
C GLY A 90 99.77 20.42 4.44
N LEU A 91 100.03 21.66 4.02
CA LEU A 91 99.31 22.82 4.52
C LEU A 91 97.94 22.87 3.84
N GLN A 92 96.89 22.79 4.65
CA GLN A 92 95.51 22.67 4.19
C GLN A 92 94.69 23.87 4.64
N THR A 93 93.49 24.02 4.08
CA THR A 93 92.47 24.92 4.62
C THR A 93 91.43 24.08 5.36
N ILE A 94 91.22 24.37 6.65
CA ILE A 94 90.31 23.62 7.52
C ILE A 94 89.36 24.62 8.19
N ASP A 95 88.05 24.37 8.09
CA ASP A 95 87.02 25.26 8.64
C ASP A 95 87.20 26.73 8.19
N ASP A 96 87.53 26.92 6.91
CA ASP A 96 87.88 28.21 6.29
C ASP A 96 89.14 28.90 6.86
N VAL A 97 89.99 28.17 7.60
CA VAL A 97 91.29 28.64 8.08
C VAL A 97 92.42 28.03 7.24
N THR A 98 93.16 28.86 6.50
CA THR A 98 94.39 28.44 5.82
C THR A 98 95.52 28.28 6.84
N LEU A 99 96.09 27.06 6.92
CA LEU A 99 97.10 26.70 7.91
C LEU A 99 98.51 27.11 7.49
N VAL A 100 99.33 27.47 8.48
CA VAL A 100 100.78 27.62 8.33
C VAL A 100 101.52 26.54 9.13
N ALA A 101 102.79 26.31 8.78
CA ALA A 101 103.60 25.31 9.47
C ALA A 101 103.73 25.65 10.97
N GLY A 102 103.48 24.68 11.84
CA GLY A 102 103.47 24.84 13.29
C GLY A 102 102.09 25.17 13.89
N ASP A 103 101.07 25.45 13.08
CA ASP A 103 99.71 25.63 13.61
C ASP A 103 99.22 24.34 14.28
N ARG A 104 98.66 24.48 15.48
CA ARG A 104 98.03 23.37 16.20
C ARG A 104 96.63 23.14 15.64
N VAL A 105 96.31 21.90 15.29
CA VAL A 105 94.99 21.53 14.77
C VAL A 105 94.39 20.44 15.65
N LEU A 106 93.15 20.64 16.11
CA LEU A 106 92.38 19.56 16.71
C LEU A 106 91.79 18.71 15.58
N VAL A 107 92.37 17.53 15.40
CA VAL A 107 91.86 16.50 14.51
C VAL A 107 90.88 15.64 15.32
N LYS A 108 89.59 15.77 15.01
CA LYS A 108 88.50 15.09 15.75
C LYS A 108 87.53 14.33 14.85
N ASN A 109 87.73 14.34 13.53
CA ASN A 109 86.80 13.79 12.54
C ASN A 109 87.44 12.77 11.58
N GLN A 110 88.48 12.06 11.99
CA GLN A 110 89.09 11.02 11.15
C GLN A 110 88.20 9.77 11.05
N ASP A 111 88.24 9.14 9.88
CA ASP A 111 87.59 7.85 9.64
C ASP A 111 88.20 6.72 10.48
N THR A 112 89.47 6.87 10.87
CA THR A 112 90.13 6.05 11.89
C THR A 112 90.26 6.88 13.18
N PRO A 113 89.33 6.76 14.14
CA PRO A 113 89.29 7.68 15.29
C PRO A 113 90.50 7.60 16.22
N ALA A 114 91.32 6.55 16.15
CA ALA A 114 92.59 6.47 16.88
C ALA A 114 93.65 7.48 16.39
N GLN A 115 93.44 8.05 15.20
CA GLN A 115 94.25 9.14 14.66
C GLN A 115 93.77 10.52 15.13
N ASN A 116 92.57 10.65 15.70
CA ASN A 116 92.09 11.94 16.22
C ASN A 116 92.95 12.40 17.40
N TRP A 117 93.56 13.58 17.32
CA TRP A 117 94.23 14.22 18.45
C TRP A 117 94.67 15.63 18.07
N ILE A 118 95.66 16.19 18.78
CA ILE A 118 96.26 17.48 18.45
C ILE A 118 97.53 17.28 17.62
N TYR A 119 97.56 17.87 16.43
CA TYR A 119 98.69 17.82 15.50
C TYR A 119 99.28 19.20 15.23
N LEU A 120 100.53 19.22 14.80
CA LEU A 120 101.19 20.39 14.22
C LEU A 120 101.13 20.29 12.70
N ALA A 121 100.51 21.28 12.06
CA ALA A 121 100.44 21.38 10.63
C ALA A 121 101.84 21.57 10.03
N ALA A 122 102.12 20.90 8.91
CA ALA A 122 103.39 20.98 8.20
C ALA A 122 103.18 20.78 6.70
N ALA A 123 104.14 21.21 5.88
CA ALA A 123 104.12 20.94 4.44
C ALA A 123 104.32 19.43 4.12
N GLY A 124 105.03 18.71 5.00
CA GLY A 124 105.16 17.25 4.97
C GLY A 124 104.11 16.55 5.83
N ALA A 125 104.43 15.35 6.31
CA ALA A 125 103.59 14.64 7.28
C ALA A 125 103.46 15.46 8.58
N TRP A 126 102.25 15.51 9.11
CA TRP A 126 101.97 16.19 10.38
C TRP A 126 102.40 15.29 11.54
N THR A 127 102.97 15.90 12.56
CA THR A 127 103.32 15.22 13.81
C THR A 127 102.32 15.59 14.89
N ARG A 128 102.12 14.72 15.89
CA ARG A 128 101.39 15.12 17.09
C ARG A 128 102.15 16.24 17.81
N ALA A 129 101.41 17.12 18.47
CA ALA A 129 102.02 18.18 19.25
C ALA A 129 102.81 17.61 20.44
N GLN A 130 103.88 18.30 20.85
CA GLN A 130 104.82 17.80 21.87
C GLN A 130 104.19 17.58 23.25
N ASP A 131 103.11 18.29 23.59
CA ASP A 131 102.33 18.17 24.83
C ASP A 131 101.11 17.25 24.67
N ALA A 132 101.12 16.47 23.60
CA ALA A 132 100.05 15.61 23.14
C ALA A 132 100.60 14.43 22.30
N ASN A 133 101.83 13.97 22.55
CA ASN A 133 102.47 12.90 21.79
C ASN A 133 102.62 11.59 22.58
N GLU A 134 102.27 11.58 23.86
CA GLU A 134 102.27 10.38 24.72
C GLU A 134 100.87 10.02 25.23
N SER A 135 100.62 8.73 25.49
CA SER A 135 99.32 8.25 26.00
C SER A 135 98.96 8.83 27.37
N THR A 136 99.96 9.09 28.21
CA THR A 136 99.82 9.75 29.53
C THR A 136 99.32 11.19 29.42
N GLU A 137 99.50 11.83 28.27
CA GLU A 137 99.02 13.18 27.99
C GLU A 137 97.63 13.18 27.35
N CYS A 138 97.05 12.00 27.12
CA CYS A 138 95.77 11.78 26.47
C CYS A 138 94.70 11.36 27.49
N THR A 139 94.53 12.13 28.56
CA THR A 139 93.59 11.83 29.65
C THR A 139 92.13 12.17 29.29
N PRO A 140 91.17 11.27 29.59
CA PRO A 140 89.74 11.58 29.58
C PRO A 140 89.40 12.89 30.29
N GLY A 141 88.50 13.67 29.71
CA GLY A 141 88.09 14.96 30.26
C GLY A 141 88.91 16.15 29.76
N HIS A 142 90.05 15.92 29.10
CA HIS A 142 90.85 17.00 28.51
C HIS A 142 90.01 17.89 27.58
N MET A 143 90.14 19.20 27.77
CA MET A 143 89.44 20.25 27.04
C MET A 143 90.39 20.93 26.07
N VAL A 144 89.93 21.15 24.84
CA VAL A 144 90.72 21.73 23.75
C VAL A 144 89.96 22.94 23.19
N PRO A 145 90.38 24.17 23.53
CA PRO A 145 89.81 25.40 22.98
C PRO A 145 90.20 25.61 21.52
N VAL A 146 89.27 26.06 20.70
CA VAL A 146 89.45 26.33 19.26
C VAL A 146 89.37 27.82 18.98
N GLN A 147 90.41 28.39 18.35
CA GLN A 147 90.53 29.84 18.17
C GLN A 147 89.81 30.38 16.93
N ALA A 148 89.91 29.68 15.81
CA ALA A 148 89.45 30.17 14.51
C ALA A 148 88.67 29.12 13.72
N GLY A 149 87.96 29.61 12.71
CA GLY A 149 87.14 28.85 11.78
C GLY A 149 85.66 29.27 11.79
N THR A 150 84.94 28.97 10.72
CA THR A 150 83.54 29.38 10.59
C THR A 150 82.61 28.60 11.51
N LYS A 151 82.85 27.28 11.66
CA LYS A 151 81.99 26.37 12.43
C LYS A 151 82.46 26.19 13.87
N ASN A 152 83.77 26.10 14.11
CA ASN A 152 84.31 25.68 15.40
C ASN A 152 84.99 26.82 16.18
N ALA A 153 85.14 28.04 15.66
CA ALA A 153 85.74 29.13 16.44
C ALA A 153 85.00 29.40 17.75
N GLY A 154 85.76 29.61 18.83
CA GLY A 154 85.22 29.87 20.16
C GLY A 154 84.57 28.66 20.82
N THR A 155 84.72 27.46 20.25
CA THR A 155 84.27 26.21 20.88
C THR A 155 85.35 25.58 21.75
N VAL A 156 84.92 24.77 22.72
CA VAL A 156 85.80 23.92 23.52
C VAL A 156 85.34 22.49 23.35
N TRP A 157 86.25 21.62 22.93
CA TRP A 157 85.98 20.19 22.73
C TRP A 157 86.58 19.37 23.86
N GLN A 158 85.81 18.46 24.42
CA GLN A 158 86.24 17.56 25.47
C GLN A 158 86.54 16.18 24.90
N LEU A 159 87.64 15.56 25.34
CA LEU A 159 87.88 14.13 25.12
C LEU A 159 86.95 13.33 26.04
N VAL A 160 85.94 12.67 25.48
CA VAL A 160 84.85 12.02 26.24
C VAL A 160 85.03 10.51 26.42
N ASN A 161 86.22 9.99 26.15
CA ASN A 161 86.57 8.59 26.44
C ASN A 161 86.26 8.27 27.92
N THR A 162 85.67 7.11 28.20
CA THR A 162 85.32 6.69 29.58
C THR A 162 86.44 5.94 30.29
N VAL A 163 87.52 5.65 29.58
CA VAL A 163 88.71 4.94 30.05
C VAL A 163 89.95 5.61 29.45
N PHE A 164 91.09 5.55 30.13
CA PHE A 164 92.36 6.09 29.64
C PHE A 164 92.73 5.45 28.29
N PRO A 165 92.79 6.23 27.20
CA PRO A 165 93.07 5.71 25.88
C PRO A 165 94.57 5.54 25.64
N VAL A 166 94.92 4.56 24.80
CA VAL A 166 96.27 4.39 24.26
C VAL A 166 96.35 5.11 22.91
N LEU A 167 97.28 6.06 22.80
CA LEU A 167 97.42 6.93 21.64
C LEU A 167 97.77 6.14 20.38
N GLY A 168 97.03 6.34 19.29
CA GLY A 168 97.23 5.65 18.01
C GLY A 168 96.59 4.26 17.90
N THR A 169 96.02 3.72 18.98
CA THR A 169 95.29 2.43 18.95
C THR A 169 93.86 2.54 19.45
N THR A 170 93.62 3.23 20.57
CA THR A 170 92.27 3.49 21.07
C THR A 170 91.61 4.61 20.28
N ALA A 171 90.35 4.44 19.91
CA ALA A 171 89.54 5.50 19.30
C ALA A 171 89.41 6.70 20.25
N LEU A 172 89.76 7.90 19.77
CA LEU A 172 89.66 9.13 20.54
C LEU A 172 88.41 9.90 20.12
N ALA A 173 87.49 10.08 21.07
CA ALA A 173 86.16 10.64 20.84
C ALA A 173 86.05 12.04 21.45
N PHE A 174 85.63 13.00 20.64
CA PHE A 174 85.48 14.39 21.07
C PHE A 174 84.04 14.87 20.96
N GLU A 175 83.57 15.56 21.98
CA GLU A 175 82.28 16.24 21.98
C GLU A 175 82.44 17.72 22.35
N ARG A 176 81.58 18.56 21.78
CA ARG A 176 81.61 20.00 22.05
C ARG A 176 81.02 20.26 23.44
N LEU A 177 81.82 20.81 24.34
CA LEU A 177 81.40 21.16 25.70
C LEU A 177 80.92 22.61 25.79
N LEU A 178 81.69 23.56 25.25
CA LEU A 178 81.39 25.00 25.31
C LEU A 178 81.44 25.66 23.92
N GLY A 179 80.89 26.87 23.84
CA GLY A 179 80.98 27.76 22.67
C GLY A 179 79.76 27.76 21.77
N ARG A 180 79.89 28.42 20.60
CA ARG A 180 78.80 28.62 19.64
C ARG A 180 78.25 27.28 19.16
N SER A 181 76.92 27.16 19.08
CA SER A 181 76.26 25.95 18.59
C SER A 181 76.09 25.91 17.06
N GLY A 182 76.50 26.96 16.36
CA GLY A 182 76.30 27.14 14.92
C GLY A 182 74.95 27.78 14.55
N VAL A 183 73.97 27.75 15.45
CA VAL A 183 72.65 28.38 15.24
C VAL A 183 72.79 29.91 15.30
N ALA A 184 72.19 30.62 14.34
CA ALA A 184 72.18 32.07 14.32
C ALA A 184 71.32 32.62 15.48
N ALA A 185 71.72 33.74 16.06
CA ALA A 185 70.93 34.41 17.08
C ALA A 185 69.60 34.88 16.47
N GLY A 186 68.48 34.61 17.14
CA GLY A 186 67.15 34.98 16.69
C GLY A 186 66.08 34.22 17.46
N ASP A 187 64.82 34.60 17.22
CA ASP A 187 63.67 33.93 17.79
C ASP A 187 63.29 32.71 16.94
N TYR A 188 63.08 31.58 17.62
CA TYR A 188 62.67 30.33 16.99
C TYR A 188 61.43 29.79 17.70
N THR A 189 60.39 29.45 16.95
CA THR A 189 59.19 28.77 17.48
C THR A 189 59.47 27.31 17.80
N ARG A 190 60.54 26.74 17.23
CA ARG A 190 60.97 25.38 17.51
C ARG A 190 62.48 25.23 17.43
N VAL A 191 63.06 24.55 18.42
CA VAL A 191 64.48 24.20 18.49
C VAL A 191 64.68 22.69 18.61
N LYS A 192 65.76 22.19 18.04
CA LYS A 192 66.28 20.85 18.28
C LYS A 192 67.51 20.96 19.17
N VAL A 193 67.54 20.18 20.24
CA VAL A 193 68.63 20.18 21.21
C VAL A 193 69.35 18.83 21.22
N ASN A 194 70.64 18.84 21.53
CA ASN A 194 71.40 17.61 21.75
C ASN A 194 71.22 17.05 23.16
N LYS A 195 71.91 15.94 23.45
CA LYS A 195 71.90 15.27 24.76
C LYS A 195 72.32 16.15 25.94
N PHE A 196 72.95 17.29 25.68
CA PHE A 196 73.38 18.25 26.69
C PHE A 196 72.47 19.49 26.78
N GLY A 197 71.34 19.49 26.07
CA GLY A 197 70.39 20.61 26.05
C GLY A 197 70.86 21.81 25.23
N GLN A 198 71.92 21.69 24.43
CA GLN A 198 72.39 22.76 23.56
C GLN A 198 71.61 22.73 22.24
N VAL A 199 71.19 23.90 21.76
CA VAL A 199 70.41 24.05 20.52
C VAL A 199 71.31 23.81 19.30
N GLU A 200 70.99 22.81 18.48
CA GLU A 200 71.74 22.46 17.25
C GLU A 200 71.03 22.94 15.98
N GLU A 201 69.71 23.08 16.01
CA GLU A 201 68.91 23.57 14.89
C GLU A 201 67.75 24.43 15.43
N GLY A 202 67.42 25.51 14.73
CA GLY A 202 66.25 26.36 15.01
C GLY A 202 65.40 26.53 13.76
N SER A 203 64.07 26.52 13.91
CA SER A 203 63.12 26.67 12.80
C SER A 203 61.88 27.49 13.22
N ASN A 204 61.23 28.10 12.22
CA ASN A 204 59.99 28.89 12.38
C ASN A 204 58.88 28.37 11.43
N PRO A 205 58.30 27.17 11.67
CA PRO A 205 57.27 26.61 10.79
C PRO A 205 55.96 27.41 10.88
N THR A 206 55.26 27.54 9.76
CA THR A 206 53.98 28.29 9.66
C THR A 206 52.73 27.42 9.74
N THR A 207 52.89 26.10 9.90
CA THR A 207 51.78 25.15 9.95
C THR A 207 51.74 24.43 11.30
N LEU A 208 50.55 23.94 11.69
CA LEU A 208 50.37 23.11 12.87
C LEU A 208 51.28 21.87 12.81
N SER A 209 51.28 21.17 11.68
CA SER A 209 52.14 20.01 11.44
C SER A 209 53.64 20.35 11.54
N GLY A 210 54.07 21.49 10.99
CA GLY A 210 55.46 21.94 11.10
C GLY A 210 55.90 22.18 12.54
N ASN A 211 54.99 22.70 13.38
CA ASN A 211 55.20 22.87 14.82
C ASN A 211 54.95 21.59 15.63
N GLY A 212 54.56 20.47 15.00
CA GLY A 212 54.28 19.21 15.68
C GLY A 212 52.96 19.18 16.47
N ILE A 213 52.04 20.12 16.20
CA ILE A 213 50.72 20.17 16.83
C ILE A 213 49.81 19.16 16.11
N LEU A 214 49.37 18.13 16.84
CA LEU A 214 48.53 17.03 16.31
C LEU A 214 47.06 17.14 16.71
N ASP A 215 46.77 17.77 17.85
CA ASP A 215 45.40 17.88 18.40
C ASP A 215 44.80 19.26 18.11
N ALA A 216 44.74 19.61 16.81
CA ALA A 216 44.11 20.83 16.35
C ALA A 216 43.69 20.70 14.88
N TYR A 217 42.48 21.17 14.55
CA TYR A 217 42.04 21.27 13.16
C TYR A 217 42.79 22.37 12.43
N THR A 218 43.18 22.09 11.18
CA THR A 218 43.63 23.12 10.25
C THR A 218 42.47 24.07 9.92
N LYS A 219 42.82 25.28 9.47
CA LYS A 219 41.82 26.25 8.99
C LYS A 219 40.89 25.64 7.93
N ALA A 220 41.45 24.88 6.99
CA ALA A 220 40.67 24.23 5.94
C ALA A 220 39.68 23.18 6.49
N GLU A 221 40.09 22.36 7.46
CA GLU A 221 39.20 21.39 8.10
C GLU A 221 38.09 22.08 8.90
N ALA A 222 38.41 23.17 9.61
CA ALA A 222 37.41 23.96 10.31
C ALA A 222 36.38 24.57 9.34
N ASP A 223 36.85 25.17 8.24
CA ASP A 223 36.00 25.76 7.20
C ASP A 223 35.11 24.68 6.53
N GLN A 224 35.65 23.48 6.24
CA GLN A 224 34.87 22.35 5.72
C GLN A 224 33.75 21.92 6.67
N ARG A 225 34.06 21.81 7.97
CA ARG A 225 33.06 21.46 8.98
C ARG A 225 31.96 22.51 9.06
N ASP A 226 32.28 23.80 8.89
CA ASP A 226 31.29 24.87 8.92
C ASP A 226 30.39 24.86 7.68
N ILE A 227 30.95 24.63 6.49
CA ILE A 227 30.18 24.49 5.23
C ILE A 227 29.23 23.29 5.27
N GLN A 228 29.63 22.20 5.94
CA GLN A 228 28.75 21.03 6.12
C GLN A 228 27.59 21.29 7.08
N ARG A 229 27.59 22.40 7.82
CA ARG A 229 26.46 22.75 8.69
C ARG A 229 25.36 23.36 7.82
N PRO A 230 24.09 22.92 7.98
CA PRO A 230 22.97 23.55 7.31
C PRO A 230 22.95 25.05 7.62
N LEU A 231 22.78 25.87 6.58
CA LEU A 231 22.44 27.29 6.74
C LEU A 231 21.12 27.35 7.49
N ARG A 232 21.18 27.65 8.78
CA ARG A 232 20.04 27.68 9.67
C ARG A 232 19.38 29.05 9.59
N ASP A 233 18.07 29.07 9.37
CA ASP A 233 17.23 30.22 9.62
C ASP A 233 16.27 29.84 10.76
N SER A 234 16.51 30.40 11.95
CA SER A 234 15.65 30.19 13.12
C SER A 234 15.48 28.71 13.53
N ILE A 235 16.45 27.85 13.20
CA ILE A 235 16.47 26.41 13.49
C ILE A 235 17.72 26.05 14.28
N THR A 236 17.56 25.26 15.35
CA THR A 236 18.69 24.80 16.18
C THR A 236 19.12 23.38 15.86
N HIS A 237 18.21 22.54 15.39
CA HIS A 237 18.48 21.13 15.09
C HIS A 237 17.68 20.68 13.87
N VAL A 238 18.30 19.81 13.08
CA VAL A 238 17.66 18.97 12.07
C VAL A 238 17.90 17.51 12.46
N GLY A 239 16.90 16.66 12.36
CA GLY A 239 17.08 15.27 12.74
C GLY A 239 15.85 14.40 12.55
N LEU A 240 15.94 13.19 13.09
CA LEU A 240 14.88 12.20 13.11
C LEU A 240 14.46 11.96 14.56
N ALA A 241 13.18 12.16 14.87
CA ALA A 241 12.69 11.96 16.23
C ALA A 241 12.79 10.48 16.59
N ASN A 242 13.38 10.17 17.75
CA ASN A 242 13.62 8.78 18.21
C ASN A 242 14.32 7.89 17.18
N ASN A 243 15.17 8.49 16.33
CA ASN A 243 15.86 7.80 15.22
C ASN A 243 14.91 7.08 14.24
N GLN A 244 13.69 7.60 14.07
CA GLN A 244 12.71 7.05 13.14
C GLN A 244 12.74 7.81 11.82
N ALA A 245 12.98 7.11 10.71
CA ALA A 245 13.04 7.71 9.37
C ALA A 245 11.75 8.42 8.95
N GLY A 246 10.60 7.98 9.48
CA GLY A 246 9.28 8.58 9.21
C GLY A 246 8.97 9.84 10.01
N ALA A 247 9.86 10.29 10.90
CA ALA A 247 9.65 11.46 11.75
C ALA A 247 10.79 12.49 11.63
N PRO A 248 11.09 13.00 10.42
CA PRO A 248 12.01 14.11 10.29
C PRO A 248 11.47 15.34 11.02
N TYR A 249 12.35 16.09 11.67
CA TYR A 249 11.96 17.31 12.37
C TYR A 249 13.02 18.40 12.27
N MET A 250 12.55 19.63 12.49
CA MET A 250 13.38 20.79 12.78
C MET A 250 13.00 21.33 14.15
N ARG A 251 13.97 21.79 14.94
CA ARG A 251 13.68 22.51 16.19
C ARG A 251 13.76 24.00 15.98
N ARG A 252 12.66 24.69 16.28
CA ARG A 252 12.57 26.15 16.19
C ARG A 252 13.41 26.80 17.29
N GLU A 253 14.11 27.86 16.94
CA GLU A 253 15.03 28.56 17.85
C GLU A 253 14.31 29.36 18.94
N SER A 254 13.14 29.93 18.62
CA SER A 254 12.41 30.83 19.53
C SER A 254 11.92 30.14 20.81
N ASP A 255 11.55 28.87 20.74
CA ASP A 255 10.87 28.15 21.82
C ASP A 255 11.34 26.69 22.00
N GLY A 256 12.29 26.23 21.18
CA GLY A 256 12.74 24.83 21.18
C GLY A 256 11.70 23.83 20.66
N GLY A 257 10.57 24.32 20.12
CA GLY A 257 9.47 23.51 19.64
C GLY A 257 9.90 22.61 18.48
N VAL A 258 9.52 21.34 18.57
CA VAL A 258 9.74 20.35 17.50
C VAL A 258 8.68 20.56 16.42
N VAL A 259 9.13 20.89 15.21
CA VAL A 259 8.29 20.96 14.02
C VAL A 259 8.55 19.72 13.19
N TYR A 260 7.59 18.80 13.18
CA TYR A 260 7.67 17.61 12.34
C TYR A 260 7.51 17.99 10.87
N LEU A 261 8.39 17.44 10.04
CA LEU A 261 8.32 17.54 8.59
C LEU A 261 7.60 16.30 8.06
N GLN A 262 6.83 16.48 6.98
CA GLN A 262 6.22 15.37 6.28
C GLN A 262 7.26 14.68 5.39
N PRO A 263 7.37 13.34 5.43
CA PRO A 263 8.18 12.59 4.45
C PRO A 263 7.68 12.83 3.02
N ASN A 264 8.58 12.65 2.03
CA ASN A 264 8.20 12.73 0.62
C ASN A 264 7.10 11.70 0.31
N LEU A 265 5.94 12.17 -0.17
CA LEU A 265 4.78 11.33 -0.46
C LEU A 265 4.99 10.45 -1.70
N GLY A 266 5.85 10.85 -2.64
CA GLY A 266 6.04 10.13 -3.90
C GLY A 266 4.88 10.23 -4.90
N PHE A 267 3.85 11.04 -4.59
CA PHE A 267 2.72 11.35 -5.46
C PHE A 267 2.27 12.81 -5.25
N THR A 268 1.60 13.39 -6.25
CA THR A 268 0.97 14.70 -6.11
C THR A 268 -0.22 14.58 -5.16
N SER A 269 -0.21 15.32 -4.05
CA SER A 269 -1.35 15.36 -3.13
C SER A 269 -2.53 16.08 -3.78
N VAL A 270 -3.74 15.58 -3.55
CA VAL A 270 -4.98 16.28 -3.91
C VAL A 270 -5.37 17.17 -2.74
N GLN A 271 -5.57 18.46 -3.00
CA GLN A 271 -6.08 19.39 -1.99
C GLN A 271 -7.56 19.10 -1.73
N GLN A 272 -7.89 18.57 -0.56
CA GLN A 272 -9.29 18.38 -0.13
C GLN A 272 -9.78 19.60 0.66
N GLY A 273 -11.03 20.03 0.42
CA GLY A 273 -11.75 20.97 1.29
C GLY A 273 -11.40 22.47 1.18
N SER A 274 -11.04 22.97 -0.01
CA SER A 274 -10.63 24.38 -0.21
C SER A 274 -11.36 25.13 -1.33
N GLY A 275 -12.36 24.51 -1.96
CA GLY A 275 -13.16 25.16 -3.01
C GLY A 275 -14.12 26.21 -2.44
N ALA A 276 -14.53 27.18 -3.27
CA ALA A 276 -15.53 28.18 -2.89
C ALA A 276 -16.84 27.51 -2.41
N GLY A 277 -17.29 27.86 -1.20
CA GLY A 277 -18.50 27.29 -0.57
C GLY A 277 -18.28 25.97 0.19
N GLN A 278 -17.04 25.46 0.27
CA GLN A 278 -16.72 24.29 1.10
C GLN A 278 -16.40 24.70 2.54
N GLN A 279 -16.74 23.83 3.49
CA GLN A 279 -16.38 23.95 4.90
C GLN A 279 -15.06 23.20 5.19
N ALA A 280 -14.42 23.48 6.33
CA ALA A 280 -13.13 22.91 6.73
C ALA A 280 -13.25 21.51 7.36
N ASN A 281 -14.06 20.62 6.77
CA ASN A 281 -14.28 19.26 7.29
C ASN A 281 -13.19 18.30 6.82
N LEU A 282 -12.88 17.29 7.64
CA LEU A 282 -11.96 16.23 7.29
C LEU A 282 -12.68 15.13 6.50
N VAL A 283 -12.35 14.97 5.22
CA VAL A 283 -12.86 13.85 4.41
C VAL A 283 -11.92 12.65 4.56
N LYS A 284 -12.39 11.57 5.17
CA LYS A 284 -11.62 10.32 5.29
C LYS A 284 -12.12 9.32 4.27
N ILE A 285 -11.22 8.71 3.49
CA ILE A 285 -11.53 7.58 2.61
C ILE A 285 -10.80 6.36 3.16
N GLY A 286 -11.52 5.28 3.45
CA GLY A 286 -10.94 4.11 4.11
C GLY A 286 -11.66 2.81 3.79
N TRP A 287 -10.97 1.69 4.01
CA TRP A 287 -11.55 0.36 3.86
C TRP A 287 -12.30 -0.06 5.13
N SER A 288 -13.53 -0.51 4.96
CA SER A 288 -14.36 -1.10 6.01
C SER A 288 -14.59 -2.60 5.73
N PRO A 289 -15.12 -3.39 6.67
CA PRO A 289 -15.47 -4.79 6.42
C PRO A 289 -16.41 -5.01 5.22
N THR A 290 -17.16 -3.98 4.81
CA THR A 290 -18.14 -4.04 3.71
C THR A 290 -17.68 -3.27 2.46
N GLY A 291 -16.45 -2.73 2.44
CA GLY A 291 -15.84 -2.08 1.27
C GLY A 291 -15.28 -0.68 1.55
N LEU A 292 -14.86 0.01 0.49
CA LEU A 292 -14.34 1.38 0.53
C LEU A 292 -15.46 2.39 0.88
N LYS A 293 -15.24 3.25 1.88
CA LYS A 293 -16.19 4.25 2.39
C LYS A 293 -15.59 5.65 2.46
N ALA A 294 -16.46 6.65 2.46
CA ALA A 294 -16.11 8.03 2.83
C ALA A 294 -16.80 8.41 4.15
N THR A 295 -16.09 9.13 5.01
CA THR A 295 -16.70 9.91 6.10
C THR A 295 -16.34 11.38 5.95
N VAL A 296 -17.26 12.25 6.36
CA VAL A 296 -16.98 13.69 6.56
C VAL A 296 -17.03 13.91 8.06
N ASP A 297 -15.85 14.21 8.62
CA ASP A 297 -15.56 14.15 10.04
C ASP A 297 -15.92 12.77 10.60
N ASP A 298 -17.04 12.69 11.33
CA ASP A 298 -17.58 11.47 11.94
C ASP A 298 -18.90 11.01 11.27
N THR A 299 -19.40 11.76 10.28
CA THR A 299 -20.60 11.38 9.52
C THR A 299 -20.25 10.40 8.42
N ASP A 300 -20.87 9.22 8.44
CA ASP A 300 -20.72 8.20 7.42
C ASP A 300 -21.52 8.55 6.15
N LEU A 301 -20.81 8.77 5.04
CA LEU A 301 -21.45 9.02 3.74
C LEU A 301 -21.82 7.71 3.00
N GLY A 302 -21.42 6.56 3.54
CA GLY A 302 -21.64 5.25 2.93
C GLY A 302 -20.49 4.75 2.06
N ASN A 303 -20.78 3.73 1.26
CA ASN A 303 -19.81 3.06 0.40
C ASN A 303 -19.60 3.85 -0.91
N PHE A 304 -18.36 3.88 -1.43
CA PHE A 304 -18.11 4.31 -2.81
C PHE A 304 -18.65 3.29 -3.82
N TRP A 305 -19.24 3.76 -4.90
CA TRP A 305 -19.76 2.91 -5.98
C TRP A 305 -18.75 2.93 -7.14
N TYR A 306 -18.26 1.74 -7.53
CA TYR A 306 -17.33 1.51 -8.62
C TYR A 306 -17.74 0.24 -9.37
N ALA A 307 -17.28 0.06 -10.61
CA ALA A 307 -17.77 -0.98 -11.52
C ALA A 307 -17.80 -2.41 -10.95
N ASN A 308 -16.95 -2.71 -9.96
CA ASN A 308 -16.91 -4.01 -9.31
C ASN A 308 -18.00 -4.22 -8.23
N ASN A 309 -18.47 -3.17 -7.55
CA ASN A 309 -19.50 -3.25 -6.51
C ASN A 309 -20.85 -2.60 -6.89
N PHE A 310 -20.89 -1.91 -8.02
CA PHE A 310 -22.09 -1.41 -8.66
C PHE A 310 -22.06 -1.76 -10.14
N LYS A 311 -22.97 -2.66 -10.55
CA LYS A 311 -23.24 -2.97 -11.96
C LYS A 311 -24.54 -2.29 -12.36
N PRO A 312 -24.51 -1.17 -13.08
CA PRO A 312 -25.73 -0.52 -13.58
C PRO A 312 -26.56 -1.49 -14.42
N ASP A 313 -25.88 -2.35 -15.20
CA ASP A 313 -26.52 -3.33 -16.07
C ASP A 313 -27.38 -4.32 -15.29
N SER A 314 -26.98 -4.75 -14.08
CA SER A 314 -27.83 -5.65 -13.27
C SER A 314 -29.01 -4.96 -12.59
N LYS A 315 -29.06 -3.63 -12.61
CA LYS A 315 -30.28 -2.86 -12.29
C LYS A 315 -31.14 -2.59 -13.54
N ALA A 316 -30.55 -2.69 -14.74
CA ALA A 316 -31.23 -2.62 -16.04
C ALA A 316 -31.62 -4.01 -16.59
N ASP A 317 -31.11 -5.10 -16.00
CA ASP A 317 -31.49 -6.49 -16.23
C ASP A 317 -32.88 -6.76 -15.62
N TRP A 318 -33.89 -6.01 -16.06
CA TRP A 318 -35.27 -6.35 -15.79
C TRP A 318 -35.57 -7.65 -16.54
N GLY A 319 -35.93 -8.69 -15.80
CA GLY A 319 -36.15 -10.04 -16.33
C GLY A 319 -37.15 -10.10 -17.49
N SER A 320 -37.22 -11.23 -18.19
CA SER A 320 -37.99 -11.39 -19.43
C SER A 320 -39.53 -11.48 -19.27
N THR A 321 -40.07 -11.15 -18.09
CA THR A 321 -41.51 -11.27 -17.79
C THR A 321 -42.14 -9.93 -17.45
N LEU A 322 -43.44 -9.78 -17.70
CA LEU A 322 -44.21 -8.58 -17.32
C LEU A 322 -44.09 -8.27 -15.81
N ALA A 323 -44.02 -9.31 -14.97
CA ALA A 323 -43.83 -9.19 -13.53
C ALA A 323 -42.46 -8.60 -13.15
N ALA A 324 -41.40 -8.94 -13.89
CA ALA A 324 -40.06 -8.39 -13.67
C ALA A 324 -39.99 -6.88 -13.97
N TYR A 325 -40.85 -6.39 -14.86
CA TYR A 325 -41.04 -4.97 -15.15
C TYR A 325 -42.11 -4.29 -14.27
N ARG A 326 -42.74 -5.02 -13.33
CA ARG A 326 -43.86 -4.55 -12.50
C ARG A 326 -45.08 -4.07 -13.31
N ILE A 327 -45.28 -4.60 -14.52
CA ILE A 327 -46.44 -4.28 -15.35
C ILE A 327 -47.59 -5.18 -14.91
N ALA A 328 -48.61 -4.58 -14.28
CA ALA A 328 -49.77 -5.30 -13.73
C ALA A 328 -51.01 -5.26 -14.63
N ASP A 329 -51.05 -4.35 -15.61
CA ASP A 329 -52.21 -4.12 -16.49
C ASP A 329 -51.91 -4.57 -17.93
N ALA A 330 -51.47 -5.82 -18.09
CA ALA A 330 -51.28 -6.45 -19.38
C ALA A 330 -51.48 -7.96 -19.26
N TYR A 331 -52.21 -8.56 -20.21
CA TYR A 331 -52.31 -10.01 -20.30
C TYR A 331 -50.97 -10.59 -20.76
N THR A 332 -50.52 -11.67 -20.12
CA THR A 332 -49.39 -12.45 -20.61
C THR A 332 -49.71 -13.05 -21.98
N LYS A 333 -48.67 -13.45 -22.72
CA LYS A 333 -48.85 -14.16 -24.00
C LYS A 333 -49.80 -15.35 -23.86
N ILE A 334 -49.64 -16.13 -22.79
CA ILE A 334 -50.46 -17.31 -22.50
C ILE A 334 -51.92 -16.93 -22.24
N GLU A 335 -52.17 -15.88 -21.46
CA GLU A 335 -53.53 -15.41 -21.18
C GLU A 335 -54.22 -14.84 -22.43
N SER A 336 -53.47 -14.13 -23.28
CA SER A 336 -53.97 -13.60 -24.55
C SER A 336 -54.33 -14.74 -25.53
N ASP A 337 -53.41 -15.70 -25.70
CA ASP A 337 -53.64 -16.89 -26.54
C ASP A 337 -54.86 -17.70 -26.04
N THR A 338 -55.03 -17.81 -24.72
CA THR A 338 -56.18 -18.48 -24.10
C THR A 338 -57.49 -17.75 -24.40
N ARG A 339 -57.52 -16.42 -24.34
CA ARG A 339 -58.71 -15.62 -24.62
C ARG A 339 -59.10 -15.62 -26.11
N ASP A 340 -58.12 -15.63 -27.01
CA ASP A 340 -58.38 -15.71 -28.46
C ASP A 340 -58.92 -17.08 -28.87
N LEU A 341 -58.50 -18.15 -28.20
CA LEU A 341 -59.09 -19.49 -28.37
C LEU A 341 -60.52 -19.61 -27.80
N GLN A 342 -60.96 -18.65 -26.97
CA GLN A 342 -62.28 -18.62 -26.34
C GLN A 342 -63.34 -17.83 -27.15
N ARG A 343 -63.12 -17.59 -28.44
CA ARG A 343 -64.13 -17.05 -29.38
C ARG A 343 -64.27 -17.99 -30.58
N PRO A 344 -65.46 -18.47 -31.00
CA PRO A 344 -66.79 -18.52 -30.38
C PRO A 344 -66.93 -19.77 -29.48
N LEU A 345 -67.27 -19.52 -28.21
CA LEU A 345 -67.70 -20.54 -27.26
C LEU A 345 -69.19 -20.87 -27.46
N ALA A 346 -69.50 -22.09 -27.91
CA ALA A 346 -70.70 -22.82 -27.51
C ALA A 346 -70.49 -24.34 -27.71
N ASP A 347 -71.14 -25.13 -26.84
CA ASP A 347 -70.96 -26.54 -26.39
C ASP A 347 -70.56 -27.61 -27.42
N SER A 348 -70.58 -27.30 -28.71
CA SER A 348 -70.16 -28.22 -29.77
C SER A 348 -70.15 -27.54 -31.14
N ILE A 349 -69.77 -26.25 -31.24
CA ILE A 349 -69.66 -25.55 -32.52
C ILE A 349 -68.31 -24.85 -32.69
N THR A 350 -67.80 -24.80 -33.92
CA THR A 350 -66.54 -24.14 -34.26
C THR A 350 -66.73 -22.85 -35.03
N VAL A 351 -67.83 -22.72 -35.77
CA VAL A 351 -68.13 -21.57 -36.63
C VAL A 351 -69.64 -21.28 -36.62
N VAL A 352 -70.00 -20.01 -36.58
CA VAL A 352 -71.36 -19.49 -36.83
C VAL A 352 -71.29 -18.58 -38.05
N GLY A 353 -72.22 -18.71 -38.99
CA GLY A 353 -72.23 -17.85 -40.17
C GLY A 353 -73.44 -18.05 -41.08
N PHE A 354 -73.40 -17.39 -42.25
CA PHE A 354 -74.39 -17.51 -43.31
C PHE A 354 -73.78 -18.24 -44.50
N ALA A 355 -74.44 -19.29 -44.98
CA ALA A 355 -73.91 -20.09 -46.08
C ALA A 355 -73.93 -19.25 -47.36
N ALA A 356 -72.79 -19.16 -48.06
CA ALA A 356 -72.61 -18.32 -49.26
C ALA A 356 -73.05 -16.84 -49.07
N ASN A 357 -73.00 -16.32 -47.84
CA ASN A 357 -73.45 -14.98 -47.48
C ASN A 357 -74.96 -14.71 -47.70
N ASP A 358 -75.79 -15.75 -47.66
CA ASP A 358 -77.24 -15.66 -47.76
C ASP A 358 -77.89 -15.63 -46.37
N VAL A 359 -78.53 -14.51 -46.04
CA VAL A 359 -79.19 -14.26 -44.74
C VAL A 359 -80.35 -15.22 -44.48
N THR A 360 -80.91 -15.84 -45.51
CA THR A 360 -81.99 -16.82 -45.37
C THR A 360 -81.49 -18.22 -44.97
N ARG A 361 -80.16 -18.41 -44.95
CA ARG A 361 -79.51 -19.69 -44.64
C ARG A 361 -78.46 -19.57 -43.51
N PRO A 362 -78.87 -19.16 -42.29
CA PRO A 362 -77.99 -19.21 -41.14
C PRO A 362 -77.54 -20.65 -40.87
N TYR A 363 -76.29 -20.85 -40.46
CA TYR A 363 -75.77 -22.15 -40.08
C TYR A 363 -74.86 -22.09 -38.86
N MET A 364 -74.74 -23.24 -38.21
CA MET A 364 -73.70 -23.54 -37.25
C MET A 364 -72.92 -24.78 -37.71
N ARG A 365 -71.60 -24.78 -37.47
CA ARG A 365 -70.74 -25.91 -37.79
C ARG A 365 -70.41 -26.69 -36.53
N ARG A 366 -70.75 -27.98 -36.50
CA ARG A 366 -70.55 -28.82 -35.32
C ARG A 366 -69.06 -29.15 -35.14
N ALA A 367 -68.57 -29.06 -33.91
CA ALA A 367 -67.17 -29.21 -33.55
C ALA A 367 -66.65 -30.64 -33.67
N SER A 368 -67.50 -31.65 -33.45
CA SER A 368 -67.09 -33.05 -33.44
C SER A 368 -66.77 -33.61 -34.83
N ASP A 369 -67.41 -33.09 -35.88
CA ASP A 369 -67.30 -33.66 -37.24
C ASP A 369 -67.23 -32.61 -38.36
N GLY A 370 -67.34 -31.32 -38.05
CA GLY A 370 -67.29 -30.25 -39.03
C GLY A 370 -68.50 -30.19 -39.97
N GLN A 371 -69.59 -30.90 -39.67
CA GLN A 371 -70.80 -30.87 -40.49
C GLN A 371 -71.60 -29.58 -40.27
N LEU A 372 -72.31 -29.17 -41.33
CA LEU A 372 -73.01 -27.89 -41.41
C LEU A 372 -74.51 -28.09 -41.17
N TYR A 373 -75.04 -27.41 -40.16
CA TYR A 373 -76.45 -27.49 -39.78
C TYR A 373 -77.15 -26.16 -40.06
N HIS A 374 -78.10 -26.19 -41.00
CA HIS A 374 -78.91 -25.02 -41.34
C HIS A 374 -79.98 -24.78 -40.26
N LEU A 375 -80.11 -23.52 -39.86
CA LEU A 375 -81.14 -23.05 -38.93
C LEU A 375 -82.28 -22.41 -39.73
N GLN A 376 -83.52 -22.54 -39.23
CA GLN A 376 -84.69 -21.90 -39.84
C GLN A 376 -84.90 -20.49 -39.24
N PRO A 377 -85.25 -19.47 -40.04
CA PRO A 377 -85.72 -18.18 -39.53
C PRO A 377 -86.98 -18.33 -38.65
N GLN A 378 -87.10 -17.53 -37.58
CA GLN A 378 -88.21 -17.59 -36.62
C GLN A 378 -89.59 -17.38 -37.30
N LEU A 379 -90.51 -18.34 -37.15
CA LEU A 379 -91.90 -18.20 -37.57
C LEU A 379 -92.66 -17.41 -36.49
N GLY A 380 -93.26 -16.28 -36.85
CA GLY A 380 -93.92 -15.34 -35.92
C GLY A 380 -95.23 -15.82 -35.28
N TYR A 381 -95.52 -17.12 -35.30
CA TYR A 381 -96.70 -17.75 -34.70
C TYR A 381 -96.37 -19.17 -34.23
N MET A 382 -97.11 -19.68 -33.25
CA MET A 382 -96.97 -21.07 -32.79
C MET A 382 -97.62 -22.02 -33.80
N PRO A 383 -96.90 -23.00 -34.37
CA PRO A 383 -97.50 -23.98 -35.27
C PRO A 383 -98.48 -24.87 -34.50
N ILE A 384 -99.65 -25.15 -35.09
CA ILE A 384 -100.56 -26.17 -34.58
C ILE A 384 -100.07 -27.53 -35.10
N GLU A 385 -99.89 -28.50 -34.20
CA GLU A 385 -99.53 -29.88 -34.57
C GLU A 385 -100.75 -30.56 -35.22
N GLN A 386 -100.61 -30.97 -36.48
CA GLN A 386 -101.65 -31.68 -37.23
C GLN A 386 -101.25 -33.15 -37.40
N GLY A 387 -101.98 -34.07 -36.75
CA GLY A 387 -101.87 -35.53 -36.99
C GLY A 387 -101.11 -36.39 -35.96
N GLY A 388 -101.15 -36.07 -34.65
CA GLY A 388 -100.33 -36.74 -33.62
C GLY A 388 -101.04 -37.59 -32.55
N GLY A 389 -102.34 -37.89 -32.67
CA GLY A 389 -103.09 -38.63 -31.64
C GLY A 389 -102.85 -40.16 -31.66
N PRO A 390 -102.95 -40.88 -30.51
CA PRO A 390 -102.84 -42.34 -30.47
C PRO A 390 -103.79 -43.03 -31.46
N GLY A 391 -103.26 -43.85 -32.36
CA GLY A 391 -104.04 -44.54 -33.40
C GLY A 391 -104.25 -43.76 -34.71
N MET A 392 -103.70 -42.55 -34.84
CA MET A 392 -103.70 -41.78 -36.09
C MET A 392 -102.42 -42.02 -36.92
N THR A 393 -102.51 -41.94 -38.24
CA THR A 393 -101.36 -41.96 -39.16
C THR A 393 -100.89 -40.53 -39.48
N THR A 394 -99.76 -40.40 -40.17
CA THR A 394 -99.16 -39.11 -40.61
C THR A 394 -99.92 -38.43 -41.77
N SER A 395 -101.20 -38.74 -41.92
CA SER A 395 -102.04 -38.26 -43.03
C SER A 395 -102.20 -36.74 -42.95
N LYS A 396 -102.14 -36.06 -44.11
CA LYS A 396 -102.32 -34.61 -44.19
C LYS A 396 -103.81 -34.27 -44.24
N ILE A 397 -104.29 -33.55 -43.25
CA ILE A 397 -105.65 -33.01 -43.24
C ILE A 397 -105.70 -31.73 -44.07
N ARG A 398 -106.66 -31.62 -44.98
CA ARG A 398 -106.94 -30.42 -45.78
C ARG A 398 -108.42 -30.04 -45.62
N LEU A 399 -108.69 -28.78 -45.31
CA LEU A 399 -110.04 -28.19 -45.29
C LEU A 399 -110.12 -27.11 -46.37
N GLY A 400 -111.16 -27.15 -47.20
CA GLY A 400 -111.35 -26.16 -48.27
C GLY A 400 -112.79 -26.12 -48.79
N TYR A 401 -113.20 -24.97 -49.34
CA TYR A 401 -114.50 -24.82 -50.00
C TYR A 401 -114.45 -25.39 -51.43
N ASN A 402 -115.45 -26.17 -51.81
CA ASN A 402 -115.59 -26.66 -53.18
C ASN A 402 -116.33 -25.63 -54.07
N SER A 403 -116.29 -25.86 -55.38
CA SER A 403 -116.95 -24.99 -56.38
C SER A 403 -118.48 -25.01 -56.32
N ALA A 404 -119.07 -26.00 -55.64
CA ALA A 404 -120.52 -26.06 -55.36
C ALA A 404 -120.90 -25.28 -54.09
N GLY A 405 -119.96 -24.57 -53.47
CA GLY A 405 -120.20 -23.69 -52.33
C GLY A 405 -120.25 -24.39 -50.97
N SER A 406 -119.81 -25.65 -50.87
CA SER A 406 -119.78 -26.41 -49.62
C SER A 406 -118.36 -26.58 -49.09
N LEU A 407 -118.20 -26.45 -47.76
CA LEU A 407 -116.96 -26.82 -47.09
C LEU A 407 -116.77 -28.33 -47.13
N ARG A 408 -115.56 -28.75 -47.51
CA ARG A 408 -115.16 -30.16 -47.62
C ARG A 408 -113.93 -30.49 -46.80
N LEU A 409 -113.91 -31.72 -46.33
CA LEU A 409 -112.76 -32.34 -45.69
C LEU A 409 -112.10 -33.33 -46.66
N GLN A 410 -110.79 -33.15 -46.87
CA GLN A 410 -109.94 -34.11 -47.55
C GLN A 410 -108.86 -34.58 -46.59
N VAL A 411 -108.62 -35.89 -46.56
CA VAL A 411 -107.46 -36.47 -45.87
C VAL A 411 -106.57 -37.09 -46.93
N ASP A 412 -105.35 -36.56 -47.04
CA ASP A 412 -104.43 -36.76 -48.16
C ASP A 412 -105.14 -36.54 -49.50
N ASN A 413 -105.46 -37.62 -50.22
CA ASN A 413 -106.15 -37.57 -51.50
C ASN A 413 -107.59 -38.08 -51.43
N LEU A 414 -108.04 -38.63 -50.28
CA LEU A 414 -109.38 -39.17 -50.12
C LEU A 414 -110.36 -38.06 -49.74
N ASP A 415 -111.41 -37.91 -50.53
CA ASP A 415 -112.49 -36.95 -50.31
C ASP A 415 -113.52 -37.53 -49.32
N PHE A 416 -113.67 -36.89 -48.16
CA PHE A 416 -114.64 -37.28 -47.14
C PHE A 416 -116.00 -36.59 -47.36
N GLY A 417 -116.13 -35.78 -48.41
CA GLY A 417 -117.38 -35.15 -48.81
C GLY A 417 -117.68 -33.85 -48.06
N ASP A 418 -118.93 -33.42 -48.18
CA ASP A 418 -119.43 -32.17 -47.60
C ASP A 418 -119.65 -32.35 -46.09
N LEU A 419 -119.21 -31.37 -45.29
CA LEU A 419 -119.58 -31.34 -43.88
C LEU A 419 -121.02 -30.84 -43.69
N ILE A 420 -121.77 -31.53 -42.83
CA ILE A 420 -123.12 -31.11 -42.42
C ILE A 420 -123.00 -30.10 -41.27
N SER A 421 -123.78 -29.03 -41.35
CA SER A 421 -124.00 -28.04 -40.30
C SER A 421 -125.50 -27.87 -40.01
N ASP A 422 -125.80 -27.17 -38.92
CA ASP A 422 -127.14 -26.67 -38.57
C ASP A 422 -127.84 -25.97 -39.75
N GLN A 423 -127.08 -25.25 -40.58
CA GLN A 423 -127.60 -24.53 -41.73
C GLN A 423 -128.04 -25.42 -42.91
N ASN A 424 -127.59 -26.68 -43.00
CA ASN A 424 -127.83 -27.54 -44.18
C ASN A 424 -128.45 -28.93 -43.87
N LEU A 425 -128.84 -29.20 -42.62
CA LEU A 425 -129.33 -30.52 -42.15
C LEU A 425 -130.59 -31.02 -42.86
N MET A 426 -131.68 -30.24 -42.88
CA MET A 426 -132.99 -30.72 -43.38
C MET A 426 -132.96 -31.01 -44.89
N VAL A 427 -132.21 -30.20 -45.66
CA VAL A 427 -132.00 -30.39 -47.11
C VAL A 427 -131.29 -31.71 -47.39
N LYS A 428 -130.35 -32.11 -46.51
CA LYS A 428 -129.60 -33.35 -46.67
C LYS A 428 -130.40 -34.58 -46.18
N LEU A 429 -131.29 -34.46 -45.19
CA LEU A 429 -132.10 -35.56 -44.63
C LEU A 429 -133.26 -36.00 -45.55
N VAL A 430 -133.88 -35.07 -46.28
CA VAL A 430 -134.92 -35.39 -47.29
C VAL A 430 -134.33 -36.17 -48.47
N GLY A 431 -133.08 -35.90 -48.82
CA GLY A 431 -132.36 -36.61 -49.89
C GLY A 431 -132.15 -38.12 -49.64
N VAL A 432 -132.43 -38.63 -48.43
CA VAL A 432 -132.22 -40.03 -48.02
C VAL A 432 -133.49 -40.81 -47.60
N GLY A 433 -134.71 -40.25 -47.73
CA GLY A 433 -135.95 -41.04 -47.89
C GLY A 433 -136.68 -41.61 -46.65
N VAL A 434 -136.66 -40.98 -45.48
CA VAL A 434 -137.31 -41.47 -44.23
C VAL A 434 -138.81 -41.04 -44.15
N GLY A 435 -139.82 -41.98 -44.14
CA GLY A 435 -141.27 -41.70 -43.88
C GLY A 435 -142.46 -42.47 -44.57
N GLY A 436 -142.39 -43.73 -45.03
CA GLY A 436 -143.43 -44.42 -45.88
C GLY A 436 -144.50 -45.37 -45.24
N THR A 437 -145.42 -45.96 -46.03
CA THR A 437 -146.48 -46.94 -45.61
C THR A 437 -145.89 -48.24 -45.06
N GLY A 438 -146.44 -48.80 -43.97
CA GLY A 438 -145.86 -49.94 -43.23
C GLY A 438 -145.03 -49.52 -42.00
N SER A 439 -144.95 -48.22 -41.72
CA SER A 439 -144.33 -47.69 -40.51
C SER A 439 -145.21 -47.92 -39.26
N TYR A 440 -144.56 -48.13 -38.11
CA TYR A 440 -145.21 -48.34 -36.81
C TYR A 440 -144.91 -47.15 -35.88
N ALA A 441 -145.89 -46.75 -35.07
CA ALA A 441 -145.72 -45.69 -34.08
C ALA A 441 -146.51 -45.98 -32.80
N PHE A 442 -145.91 -45.71 -31.63
CA PHE A 442 -146.62 -45.68 -30.35
C PHE A 442 -147.33 -44.35 -30.18
N ALA A 443 -148.66 -44.37 -30.07
CA ALA A 443 -149.45 -43.15 -30.06
C ALA A 443 -150.65 -43.19 -29.10
N ARG A 444 -151.19 -42.01 -28.82
CA ARG A 444 -152.40 -41.77 -28.03
C ARG A 444 -153.48 -41.13 -28.90
N VAL A 445 -154.75 -41.47 -28.67
CA VAL A 445 -155.89 -40.80 -29.31
C VAL A 445 -156.24 -39.49 -28.58
N ILE A 446 -156.42 -38.41 -29.33
CA ILE A 446 -156.55 -37.05 -28.77
C ILE A 446 -157.99 -36.56 -28.55
N ASN A 447 -158.99 -37.14 -29.21
CA ASN A 447 -160.41 -36.81 -29.05
C ASN A 447 -161.19 -38.00 -28.45
N ILE A 448 -162.24 -37.76 -27.64
CA ILE A 448 -163.01 -38.83 -26.96
C ILE A 448 -163.65 -39.75 -28.01
N GLN A 449 -163.21 -41.01 -28.05
CA GLN A 449 -163.85 -42.08 -28.82
C GLN A 449 -164.54 -43.07 -27.87
N GLY A 450 -165.72 -43.55 -28.25
CA GLY A 450 -166.38 -44.68 -27.56
C GLY A 450 -165.50 -45.95 -27.61
N ALA A 451 -165.85 -46.99 -26.85
CA ALA A 451 -165.02 -48.21 -26.75
C ALA A 451 -164.63 -48.78 -28.13
N ILE A 452 -163.33 -48.84 -28.42
CA ILE A 452 -162.76 -49.41 -29.65
C ILE A 452 -162.19 -50.79 -29.32
N ASN A 453 -162.70 -51.83 -29.99
CA ASN A 453 -162.15 -53.19 -29.89
C ASN A 453 -160.78 -53.29 -30.61
N GLN A 454 -159.99 -54.30 -30.24
CA GLN A 454 -158.70 -54.59 -30.87
C GLN A 454 -158.85 -54.69 -32.41
N GLY A 455 -157.97 -54.02 -33.16
CA GLY A 455 -158.01 -53.95 -34.63
C GLY A 455 -158.82 -52.79 -35.21
N GLY A 456 -159.44 -51.94 -34.36
CA GLY A 456 -160.14 -50.73 -34.79
C GLY A 456 -159.24 -49.73 -35.52
N LEU A 457 -159.87 -48.90 -36.37
CA LEU A 457 -159.21 -47.93 -37.24
C LEU A 457 -159.32 -46.51 -36.67
N VAL A 458 -158.21 -45.77 -36.68
CA VAL A 458 -158.14 -44.38 -36.23
C VAL A 458 -157.38 -43.55 -37.26
N SER A 459 -157.90 -42.37 -37.60
CA SER A 459 -157.19 -41.42 -38.47
C SER A 459 -155.92 -40.90 -37.78
N GLY A 460 -154.82 -40.78 -38.51
CA GLY A 460 -153.56 -40.22 -38.02
C GLY A 460 -153.68 -38.78 -37.51
N GLU A 461 -154.67 -38.04 -38.02
CA GLU A 461 -155.04 -36.71 -37.50
C GLU A 461 -155.54 -36.75 -36.05
N ASN A 462 -156.02 -37.90 -35.58
CA ASN A 462 -156.45 -38.08 -34.20
C ASN A 462 -155.40 -38.81 -33.34
N LEU A 463 -154.17 -38.96 -33.83
CA LEU A 463 -153.09 -39.64 -33.11
C LEU A 463 -151.91 -38.70 -32.86
N ILE A 464 -151.38 -38.74 -31.64
CA ILE A 464 -150.11 -38.09 -31.27
C ILE A 464 -149.10 -39.15 -30.83
N TYR A 465 -147.86 -39.06 -31.29
CA TYR A 465 -146.80 -39.93 -30.78
C TYR A 465 -146.26 -39.38 -29.44
N SER A 466 -146.05 -40.28 -28.47
CA SER A 466 -145.43 -40.02 -27.13
C SER A 466 -146.02 -38.91 -26.23
N SER A 467 -146.75 -39.31 -25.18
CA SER A 467 -146.97 -38.54 -23.94
C SER A 467 -147.10 -39.53 -22.77
N THR A 468 -146.90 -39.14 -21.49
CA THR A 468 -147.06 -40.01 -20.29
C THR A 468 -148.06 -39.53 -19.22
N SER A 469 -148.75 -38.38 -19.35
CA SER A 469 -149.81 -37.92 -18.41
C SER A 469 -150.93 -37.09 -19.07
N SER A 470 -151.97 -36.68 -18.32
CA SER A 470 -153.10 -35.82 -18.73
C SER A 470 -152.79 -34.31 -18.71
N SER A 471 -151.52 -33.92 -18.76
CA SER A 471 -151.10 -32.51 -18.68
C SER A 471 -149.85 -32.29 -19.52
N ASP A 472 -150.01 -31.85 -20.76
CA ASP A 472 -148.86 -31.58 -21.64
C ASP A 472 -148.82 -30.10 -22.01
N GLY A 473 -148.27 -29.33 -21.08
CA GLY A 473 -147.71 -28.01 -21.34
C GLY A 473 -146.24 -28.15 -21.76
N GLY A 474 -145.99 -27.96 -23.06
CA GLY A 474 -144.79 -27.30 -23.57
C GLY A 474 -143.45 -28.01 -23.41
N THR A 475 -143.14 -28.91 -24.33
CA THR A 475 -141.95 -28.84 -25.21
C THR A 475 -141.83 -30.14 -26.03
N ASN A 476 -142.77 -30.28 -26.96
CA ASN A 476 -142.55 -30.64 -28.37
C ASN A 476 -141.90 -31.98 -28.72
N ASN A 477 -142.00 -33.02 -27.89
CA ASN A 477 -141.80 -34.40 -28.37
C ASN A 477 -143.11 -35.16 -28.58
N SER A 478 -144.23 -34.45 -28.56
CA SER A 478 -145.53 -34.97 -28.98
C SER A 478 -146.02 -34.10 -30.11
N ASP A 479 -146.08 -34.64 -31.33
CA ASP A 479 -146.71 -33.96 -32.45
C ASP A 479 -147.77 -34.87 -33.07
N LEU A 480 -148.69 -34.26 -33.81
CA LEU A 480 -149.71 -35.02 -34.54
C LEU A 480 -149.00 -35.93 -35.54
N ILE A 481 -149.38 -37.21 -35.55
CA ILE A 481 -149.00 -38.09 -36.65
C ILE A 481 -149.57 -37.51 -37.95
N GLY A 482 -150.79 -36.95 -37.92
CA GLY A 482 -151.32 -36.00 -38.92
C GLY A 482 -151.61 -36.58 -40.31
N ILE A 483 -151.18 -37.81 -40.60
CA ILE A 483 -151.26 -38.42 -41.93
C ILE A 483 -151.74 -39.86 -41.85
N GLY A 484 -152.55 -40.28 -42.82
CA GLY A 484 -152.91 -41.69 -43.05
C GLY A 484 -153.94 -42.28 -42.10
N THR A 485 -154.35 -43.51 -42.39
CA THR A 485 -155.22 -44.33 -41.53
C THR A 485 -154.38 -45.36 -40.79
N TRP A 486 -154.60 -45.45 -39.48
CA TRP A 486 -153.79 -46.27 -38.59
C TRP A 486 -154.64 -47.34 -37.91
N ARG A 487 -154.09 -48.54 -37.83
CA ARG A 487 -154.72 -49.69 -37.15
C ARG A 487 -154.22 -49.81 -35.72
N ALA A 488 -155.12 -49.90 -34.76
CA ALA A 488 -154.77 -50.03 -33.34
C ALA A 488 -154.53 -51.49 -32.94
N HIS A 489 -153.45 -51.78 -32.21
CA HIS A 489 -153.05 -53.16 -31.87
C HIS A 489 -153.61 -53.67 -30.53
N GLY A 490 -154.30 -52.84 -29.73
CA GLY A 490 -154.97 -53.22 -28.48
C GLY A 490 -156.35 -52.55 -28.33
N ALA A 491 -157.23 -53.11 -27.49
CA ALA A 491 -158.54 -52.52 -27.18
C ALA A 491 -158.39 -51.41 -26.14
N PHE A 492 -159.14 -50.32 -26.27
CA PHE A 492 -159.11 -49.20 -25.33
C PHE A 492 -160.41 -48.41 -25.26
N SER A 493 -160.58 -47.64 -24.18
CA SER A 493 -161.68 -46.70 -23.99
C SER A 493 -161.17 -45.28 -23.72
N ASN A 494 -161.84 -44.28 -24.28
CA ASN A 494 -161.53 -42.85 -24.12
C ASN A 494 -160.16 -42.42 -24.67
N SER A 495 -159.11 -42.42 -23.84
CA SER A 495 -157.86 -41.66 -24.07
C SER A 495 -156.58 -42.45 -23.80
N GLU A 496 -156.64 -43.78 -23.91
CA GLU A 496 -155.51 -44.66 -23.62
C GLU A 496 -154.53 -44.77 -24.82
N ARG A 497 -153.35 -45.32 -24.58
CA ARG A 497 -152.24 -45.38 -25.55
C ARG A 497 -152.06 -46.80 -26.06
N THR A 498 -151.79 -46.95 -27.35
CA THR A 498 -151.49 -48.24 -27.94
C THR A 498 -150.52 -48.12 -29.12
N LEU A 499 -150.04 -49.26 -29.60
CA LEU A 499 -149.23 -49.32 -30.81
C LEU A 499 -150.15 -49.20 -32.04
N PHE A 500 -149.75 -48.36 -32.99
CA PHE A 500 -150.44 -48.17 -34.25
C PHE A 500 -149.55 -48.55 -35.43
N GLN A 501 -150.14 -49.20 -36.42
CA GLN A 501 -149.50 -49.44 -37.71
C GLN A 501 -150.15 -48.57 -38.78
N ARG A 502 -149.34 -47.89 -39.59
CA ARG A 502 -149.83 -47.15 -40.76
C ARG A 502 -150.16 -48.13 -41.88
N ILE A 503 -151.42 -48.14 -42.29
CA ILE A 503 -151.94 -49.10 -43.25
C ILE A 503 -152.51 -48.45 -44.52
N GLY A 504 -152.73 -47.13 -44.51
CA GLY A 504 -153.21 -46.35 -45.65
C GLY A 504 -152.75 -44.91 -45.56
#